data_AF-A0A2D4PLY4-F1
#
_entry.id   AF-A0A2D4PLY4-F1
#
_cell.length_a   1.000
_cell.length_b   1.000
_cell.length_c   1.000
_cell.angle_alpha   90.00
_cell.angle_beta   90.00
_cell.angle_gamma   90.00
#
_symmetry.space_group_name_H-M   'P 1'
#
loop_
_entity.id
_entity.type
_entity.pdbx_description
1 polymer ?
#
loop_
_entity_poly.entity_id
_entity_poly.type
_entity_poly.pdbx_seq_one_letter_code
_entity_poly.pdbx_strand_id
1 'polypeptide(L)'
;GLRQHAQEQGWWNGQGEFNFTEVFSLIHQPVRMEAAKARYCAGQKMLRQHSGQITAETIMSILSDKASGICVDSEGFCTTGSMVSILPQNPLLPSVHFFTATPDPSRSIFKPFVFVPNVTPFPQVKSPSFGEKDPIRETPRFQSRVDRRHNLYKQHQLALEVTDCNQLEQQKLQEAMKTFQQQVLESVKYMTTDFVPVKPQELA
;
A
#
# COMPACT_ATOMS: atom_id res chain seq x y z
N GLY A 1 27.07 -19.01 -4.32
CA GLY A 1 25.72 -18.58 -3.87
C GLY A 1 25.81 -17.64 -2.67
N LEU A 2 24.73 -17.02 -2.19
CA LEU A 2 24.79 -15.97 -1.14
C LEU A 2 25.55 -16.39 0.13
N ARG A 3 25.41 -17.65 0.57
CA ARG A 3 26.16 -18.19 1.71
C ARG A 3 27.67 -18.28 1.48
N GLN A 4 28.07 -18.78 0.30
CA GLN A 4 29.48 -18.85 -0.10
C GLN A 4 30.07 -17.44 -0.21
N HIS A 5 29.34 -16.50 -0.81
CA HIS A 5 29.77 -15.10 -0.89
C HIS A 5 29.99 -14.52 0.52
N ALA A 6 29.07 -14.74 1.45
CA ALA A 6 29.23 -14.30 2.84
C ALA A 6 30.44 -14.94 3.55
N GLN A 7 30.77 -16.20 3.25
CA GLN A 7 31.98 -16.84 3.78
C GLN A 7 33.26 -16.24 3.20
N GLU A 8 33.31 -16.04 1.88
CA GLU A 8 34.43 -15.41 1.18
C GLU A 8 34.68 -13.98 1.66
N GLN A 9 33.62 -13.24 2.00
CA GLN A 9 33.69 -11.90 2.58
C GLN A 9 33.95 -11.89 4.10
N GLY A 10 33.99 -13.05 4.75
CA GLY A 10 34.17 -13.18 6.20
C GLY A 10 32.99 -12.71 7.05
N TRP A 11 31.81 -12.49 6.46
CA TRP A 11 30.58 -12.10 7.17
C TRP A 11 29.92 -13.27 7.89
N TRP A 12 30.23 -14.49 7.47
CA TRP A 12 29.79 -15.72 8.14
C TRP A 12 30.93 -16.74 8.13
N ASN A 13 31.21 -17.35 9.28
CA ASN A 13 32.31 -18.31 9.44
C ASN A 13 32.00 -19.72 8.90
N GLY A 14 30.80 -19.93 8.34
CA GLY A 14 30.36 -21.22 7.83
C GLY A 14 29.89 -22.22 8.88
N GLN A 15 29.81 -21.80 10.14
CA GLN A 15 29.36 -22.63 11.26
C GLN A 15 28.02 -22.10 11.81
N GLY A 16 27.20 -23.02 12.33
CA GLY A 16 25.89 -22.67 12.90
C GLY A 16 24.81 -22.33 11.88
N GLU A 17 23.71 -21.74 12.37
CA GLU A 17 22.58 -21.32 11.54
C GLU A 17 22.93 -20.07 10.71
N PHE A 18 22.53 -20.05 9.45
CA PHE A 18 22.74 -18.90 8.57
C PHE A 18 21.61 -17.88 8.73
N ASN A 19 21.84 -16.80 9.48
CA ASN A 19 20.89 -15.69 9.62
C ASN A 19 21.18 -14.58 8.59
N PHE A 20 20.32 -14.44 7.57
CA PHE A 20 20.47 -13.42 6.54
C PHE A 20 20.49 -11.99 7.10
N THR A 21 19.66 -11.72 8.11
CA THR A 21 19.58 -10.39 8.71
C THR A 21 20.87 -10.03 9.40
N GLU A 22 21.47 -10.96 10.16
CA GLU A 22 22.75 -10.72 10.85
C GLU A 22 23.91 -10.57 9.85
N VAL A 23 23.97 -11.44 8.84
CA VAL A 23 25.09 -11.51 7.89
C VAL A 23 25.12 -10.34 6.91
N PHE A 24 23.95 -9.84 6.47
CA PHE A 24 23.86 -8.81 5.42
C PHE A 24 23.36 -7.44 5.91
N SER A 25 23.09 -7.26 7.21
CA SER A 25 22.77 -5.93 7.74
C SER A 25 24.03 -5.09 7.95
N LEU A 26 23.87 -3.77 7.81
CA LEU A 26 24.93 -2.83 8.17
C LEU A 26 25.17 -2.86 9.68
N ILE A 27 26.45 -2.86 10.09
CA ILE A 27 26.87 -2.77 11.50
C ILE A 27 26.35 -1.47 12.12
N HIS A 28 26.45 -0.36 11.37
CA HIS A 28 25.94 0.95 11.78
C HIS A 28 24.66 1.27 11.03
N GLN A 29 23.52 1.06 11.69
CA GLN A 29 22.22 1.36 11.13
C GLN A 29 21.97 2.88 11.13
N PRO A 30 21.45 3.46 10.04
CA PRO A 30 21.10 4.88 10.00
C PRO A 30 19.92 5.16 10.94
N VAL A 31 19.80 6.39 11.45
CA VAL A 31 18.75 6.83 12.40
C VAL A 31 17.34 6.49 11.92
N ARG A 32 17.08 6.52 10.61
CA ARG A 32 15.81 6.10 10.00
C ARG A 32 15.39 4.66 10.32
N MET A 33 16.33 3.79 10.70
CA MET A 33 16.03 2.42 11.12
C MET A 33 15.37 2.36 12.49
N GLU A 34 15.51 3.36 13.34
CA GLU A 34 14.85 3.38 14.65
C GLU A 34 13.34 3.51 14.50
N ALA A 35 12.89 4.39 13.60
CA ALA A 35 11.49 4.46 13.20
C ALA A 35 11.00 3.18 12.51
N ALA A 36 11.88 2.47 11.79
CA ALA A 36 11.54 1.16 11.22
C ALA A 36 11.37 0.07 12.30
N LYS A 37 12.23 0.03 13.32
CA LYS A 37 12.12 -0.87 14.47
C LYS A 37 10.85 -0.61 15.27
N ALA A 38 10.53 0.66 15.52
CA ALA A 38 9.30 1.04 16.22
C ALA A 38 8.05 0.52 15.47
N ARG A 39 8.00 0.73 14.15
CA ARG A 39 6.92 0.20 13.28
C ARG A 39 6.86 -1.31 13.28
N TYR A 40 8.01 -2.00 13.24
CA TYR A 40 8.08 -3.45 13.33
C TYR A 40 7.47 -3.95 14.64
N CYS A 41 7.87 -3.39 15.78
CA CYS A 41 7.35 -3.76 17.09
C CYS A 41 5.84 -3.48 17.23
N ALA A 42 5.39 -2.31 16.77
CA ALA A 42 3.97 -1.94 16.83
C ALA A 42 3.12 -2.86 15.92
N GLY A 43 3.55 -3.08 14.68
CA GLY A 43 2.89 -4.00 13.76
C GLY A 43 2.83 -5.42 14.30
N GLN A 44 3.92 -5.93 14.88
CA GLN A 44 3.92 -7.24 15.52
C GLN A 44 2.92 -7.34 16.68
N LYS A 45 2.83 -6.30 17.52
CA LYS A 45 1.85 -6.25 18.62
C LYS A 45 0.42 -6.27 18.08
N MET A 46 0.10 -5.46 17.08
CA MET A 46 -1.24 -5.40 16.48
C MET A 46 -1.61 -6.72 15.79
N LEU A 47 -0.69 -7.32 15.04
CA LEU A 47 -0.91 -8.63 14.41
C LEU A 47 -1.19 -9.72 15.46
N ARG A 48 -0.46 -9.72 16.59
CA ARG A 48 -0.70 -10.67 17.69
C ARG A 48 -2.08 -10.50 18.33
N GLN A 49 -2.61 -9.28 18.41
CA GLN A 49 -3.96 -9.03 18.93
C GLN A 49 -5.06 -9.67 18.07
N HIS A 50 -4.78 -9.90 16.78
CA HIS A 50 -5.70 -10.52 15.83
C HIS A 50 -5.27 -11.93 15.42
N SER A 51 -4.41 -12.59 16.21
CA SER A 51 -3.90 -13.93 15.90
C SER A 51 -5.04 -14.93 15.70
N GLY A 52 -5.01 -15.65 14.58
CA GLY A 52 -6.06 -16.61 14.20
C GLY A 52 -7.31 -16.00 13.57
N GLN A 53 -7.41 -14.67 13.48
CA GLN A 53 -8.56 -13.94 12.92
C GLN A 53 -8.13 -12.78 12.01
N ILE A 54 -6.95 -12.88 11.39
CA ILE A 54 -6.46 -11.85 10.49
C ILE A 54 -7.31 -11.84 9.22
N THR A 55 -7.99 -10.71 8.99
CA THR A 55 -8.75 -10.46 7.76
C THR A 55 -8.12 -9.32 6.96
N ALA A 56 -8.54 -9.14 5.70
CA ALA A 56 -8.13 -7.98 4.91
C ALA A 56 -8.47 -6.66 5.61
N GLU A 57 -9.65 -6.57 6.24
CA GLU A 57 -10.09 -5.40 7.00
C GLU A 57 -9.16 -5.10 8.18
N THR A 58 -8.75 -6.14 8.92
CA THR A 58 -7.78 -6.02 10.01
C THR A 58 -6.45 -5.45 9.50
N ILE A 59 -5.93 -5.97 8.40
CA ILE A 59 -4.67 -5.46 7.82
C ILE A 59 -4.82 -4.02 7.30
N MET A 60 -5.95 -3.69 6.66
CA MET A 60 -6.24 -2.31 6.24
C MET A 60 -6.23 -1.35 7.44
N SER A 61 -6.86 -1.72 8.55
CA SER A 61 -6.86 -0.92 9.78
C SER A 61 -5.45 -0.73 10.33
N ILE A 62 -4.62 -1.77 10.34
CA ILE A 62 -3.22 -1.69 10.81
C ILE A 62 -2.40 -0.75 9.90
N LEU A 63 -2.55 -0.87 8.59
CA LEU A 63 -1.83 -0.03 7.61
C LEU A 63 -2.27 1.44 7.62
N SER A 64 -3.48 1.72 8.10
CA SER A 64 -4.04 3.05 8.28
C SER A 64 -3.80 3.64 9.69
N ASP A 65 -3.17 2.90 10.59
CA ASP A 65 -2.99 3.34 11.97
C ASP A 65 -1.83 4.34 12.10
N LYS A 66 -2.18 5.62 12.29
CA LYS A 66 -1.22 6.71 12.52
C LYS A 66 -0.59 6.68 13.91
N ALA A 67 -1.36 6.29 14.93
CA ALA A 67 -0.92 6.35 16.32
C ALA A 67 0.27 5.42 16.63
N SER A 68 0.32 4.26 15.97
CA SER A 68 1.43 3.31 16.02
C SER A 68 2.64 3.72 15.17
N GLY A 69 2.49 4.74 14.33
CA GLY A 69 3.48 5.15 13.35
C GLY A 69 3.58 4.24 12.11
N ILE A 70 2.68 3.25 11.95
CA ILE A 70 2.65 2.40 10.74
C ILE A 70 2.24 3.22 9.52
N CYS A 71 1.14 3.98 9.65
CA CYS A 71 0.78 5.02 8.70
C CYS A 71 1.64 6.25 8.99
N VAL A 72 2.77 6.37 8.28
CA VAL A 72 3.73 7.44 8.53
C VAL A 72 3.16 8.77 8.04
N ASP A 73 3.17 9.76 8.92
CA ASP A 73 2.80 11.14 8.64
C ASP A 73 3.77 12.05 9.41
N SER A 74 4.95 12.24 8.83
CA SER A 74 6.06 13.00 9.41
C SER A 74 6.54 14.06 8.43
N GLU A 75 7.23 15.08 8.93
CA GLU A 75 7.76 16.15 8.09
C GLU A 75 8.69 15.59 7.00
N GLY A 76 8.32 15.80 5.73
CA GLY A 76 9.07 15.32 4.57
C GLY A 76 8.88 13.83 4.23
N PHE A 77 8.11 13.07 5.00
CA PHE A 77 7.82 11.66 4.69
C PHE A 77 6.41 11.26 5.14
N CYS A 78 5.56 10.92 4.17
CA CYS A 78 4.26 10.32 4.40
C CYS A 78 4.16 8.96 3.69
N THR A 79 3.35 8.05 4.21
CA THR A 79 3.01 6.82 3.49
C THR A 79 2.33 7.20 2.19
N THR A 80 2.98 6.92 1.05
CA THR A 80 2.51 7.33 -0.28
C THR A 80 1.37 6.46 -0.83
N GLY A 81 1.12 5.33 -0.18
CA GLY A 81 0.01 4.43 -0.44
C GLY A 81 0.19 3.09 0.26
N SER A 82 -0.89 2.31 0.30
CA SER A 82 -0.91 0.97 0.90
C SER A 82 -1.62 -0.03 0.00
N MET A 83 -1.28 -1.31 0.19
CA MET A 83 -1.86 -2.42 -0.55
C MET A 83 -2.18 -3.58 0.39
N VAL A 84 -3.33 -4.23 0.16
CA VAL A 84 -3.70 -5.50 0.81
C VAL A 84 -4.16 -6.47 -0.28
N SER A 85 -3.70 -7.72 -0.24
CA SER A 85 -4.10 -8.73 -1.24
C SER A 85 -4.75 -9.93 -0.57
N ILE A 86 -5.82 -10.43 -1.18
CA ILE A 86 -6.45 -11.70 -0.84
C ILE A 86 -6.09 -12.68 -1.95
N LEU A 87 -5.40 -13.76 -1.59
CA LEU A 87 -4.95 -14.80 -2.50
C LEU A 87 -5.62 -16.12 -2.09
N PRO A 88 -6.76 -16.49 -2.71
CA PRO A 88 -7.43 -17.75 -2.41
C PRO A 88 -6.53 -18.96 -2.72
N GLN A 89 -6.62 -20.00 -1.90
CA GLN A 89 -5.95 -21.28 -2.20
C GLN A 89 -6.63 -22.03 -3.34
N ASN A 90 -7.95 -21.86 -3.49
CA ASN A 90 -8.70 -22.41 -4.62
C ASN A 90 -8.39 -21.60 -5.88
N PRO A 91 -7.76 -22.18 -6.91
CA PRO A 91 -7.38 -21.47 -8.13
C PRO A 91 -8.59 -21.03 -8.98
N LEU A 92 -9.80 -21.52 -8.67
CA LEU A 92 -11.05 -21.10 -9.33
C LEU A 92 -11.58 -19.76 -8.80
N LEU A 93 -11.07 -19.27 -7.67
CA LEU A 93 -11.48 -18.00 -7.07
C LEU A 93 -10.49 -16.90 -7.46
N PRO A 94 -10.97 -15.68 -7.74
CA PRO A 94 -10.10 -14.59 -8.16
C PRO A 94 -9.24 -14.10 -7.00
N SER A 95 -7.99 -13.73 -7.30
CA SER A 95 -7.19 -12.90 -6.39
C SER A 95 -7.67 -11.46 -6.44
N VAL A 96 -7.85 -10.84 -5.27
CA VAL A 96 -8.31 -9.46 -5.16
C VAL A 96 -7.26 -8.62 -4.47
N HIS A 97 -6.89 -7.52 -5.10
CA HIS A 97 -5.86 -6.61 -4.65
C HIS A 97 -6.49 -5.27 -4.33
N PHE A 98 -6.23 -4.75 -3.15
CA PHE A 98 -6.73 -3.47 -2.70
C PHE A 98 -5.61 -2.45 -2.71
N PHE A 99 -5.87 -1.27 -3.27
CA PHE A 99 -4.92 -0.18 -3.34
C PHE A 99 -5.54 1.11 -2.80
N THR A 100 -4.77 1.90 -2.05
CA THR A 100 -5.23 3.26 -1.70
C THR A 100 -5.17 4.19 -2.91
N ALA A 101 -4.19 4.04 -3.80
CA ALA A 101 -3.92 4.92 -4.96
C ALA A 101 -3.83 6.42 -4.61
N THR A 102 -3.67 6.73 -3.33
CA THR A 102 -3.41 8.06 -2.77
C THR A 102 -2.53 7.89 -1.53
N PRO A 103 -1.79 8.93 -1.12
CA PRO A 103 -1.08 8.96 0.15
C PRO A 103 -2.02 8.84 1.35
N ASP A 104 -1.41 8.70 2.52
CA ASP A 104 -2.06 8.67 3.83
C ASP A 104 -3.25 7.68 3.88
N PRO A 105 -2.96 6.37 4.07
CA PRO A 105 -4.00 5.36 4.19
C PRO A 105 -5.05 5.64 5.28
N SER A 106 -4.75 6.46 6.30
CA SER A 106 -5.76 6.85 7.30
C SER A 106 -6.78 7.86 6.76
N ARG A 107 -6.49 8.50 5.63
CA ARG A 107 -7.33 9.46 4.92
C ARG A 107 -7.69 8.95 3.51
N SER A 108 -7.55 7.65 3.26
CA SER A 108 -7.90 7.01 2.00
C SER A 108 -8.83 5.82 2.20
N ILE A 109 -9.32 5.27 1.08
CA ILE A 109 -10.05 4.01 1.01
C ILE A 109 -9.27 3.01 0.18
N PHE A 110 -9.34 1.75 0.58
CA PHE A 110 -8.77 0.62 -0.14
C PHE A 110 -9.69 0.20 -1.28
N LYS A 111 -9.29 0.51 -2.52
CA LYS A 111 -10.07 0.29 -3.74
C LYS A 111 -9.74 -1.10 -4.29
N PRO A 112 -10.72 -1.99 -4.51
CA PRO A 112 -10.47 -3.34 -4.98
C PRO A 112 -10.08 -3.32 -6.45
N PHE A 113 -9.27 -4.29 -6.84
CA PHE A 113 -8.80 -4.49 -8.19
C PHE A 113 -8.58 -5.98 -8.43
N VAL A 114 -9.15 -6.51 -9.51
CA VAL A 114 -9.03 -7.91 -9.90
C VAL A 114 -8.32 -7.99 -11.24
N PHE A 115 -7.26 -8.77 -11.31
CA PHE A 115 -6.56 -9.00 -12.57
C PHE A 115 -7.35 -9.99 -13.42
N VAL A 116 -8.00 -9.49 -14.47
CA VAL A 116 -8.72 -10.29 -15.47
C VAL A 116 -8.24 -9.95 -16.89
N PRO A 117 -8.43 -10.84 -17.88
CA PRO A 117 -8.25 -10.45 -19.27
C PRO A 117 -9.09 -9.21 -19.59
N ASN A 118 -8.51 -8.23 -20.31
CA ASN A 118 -9.16 -6.96 -20.69
C ASN A 118 -9.62 -6.09 -19.51
N VAL A 119 -8.76 -5.89 -18.51
CA VAL A 119 -9.05 -4.96 -17.41
C VAL A 119 -9.47 -3.58 -17.92
N THR A 120 -10.60 -3.10 -17.41
CA THR A 120 -11.06 -1.73 -17.66
C THR A 120 -10.09 -0.74 -17.01
N PRO A 121 -9.52 0.20 -17.79
CA PRO A 121 -8.62 1.19 -17.21
C PRO A 121 -9.42 2.12 -16.30
N PHE A 122 -8.85 2.48 -15.15
CA PHE A 122 -9.42 3.49 -14.27
C PHE A 122 -8.77 4.85 -14.56
N PRO A 123 -9.39 5.76 -15.35
CA PRO A 123 -8.68 6.93 -15.85
C PRO A 123 -8.27 7.91 -14.75
N GLN A 124 -8.97 7.90 -13.61
CA GLN A 124 -8.68 8.81 -12.50
C GLN A 124 -7.33 8.54 -11.80
N VAL A 125 -6.78 7.32 -11.91
CA VAL A 125 -5.46 6.96 -11.38
C VAL A 125 -4.37 6.96 -12.45
N LYS A 126 -4.71 7.34 -13.69
CA LYS A 126 -3.74 7.44 -14.78
C LYS A 126 -3.02 8.79 -14.70
N SER A 127 -1.69 8.75 -14.57
CA SER A 127 -0.87 9.97 -14.71
C SER A 127 -1.01 10.54 -16.13
N PRO A 128 -0.95 11.88 -16.28
CA PRO A 128 -0.93 12.50 -17.59
C PRO A 128 0.27 12.02 -18.41
N SER A 129 0.06 11.84 -19.71
CA SER A 129 1.13 11.54 -20.66
C SER A 129 1.54 12.82 -21.37
N PHE A 130 2.85 13.03 -21.50
CA PHE A 130 3.41 14.20 -22.18
C PHE A 130 3.96 13.85 -23.58
N GLY A 131 3.79 12.60 -24.02
CA GLY A 131 4.23 12.12 -25.33
C GLY A 131 5.72 12.40 -25.58
N GLU A 132 6.05 12.88 -26.78
CA GLU A 132 7.42 13.25 -27.15
C GLU A 132 7.94 14.51 -26.42
N LYS A 133 7.05 15.32 -25.84
CA LYS A 133 7.41 16.50 -25.03
C LYS A 133 7.62 16.15 -23.56
N ASP A 134 7.69 14.86 -23.23
CA ASP A 134 7.98 14.45 -21.87
C ASP A 134 9.45 14.80 -21.53
N PRO A 135 9.72 15.53 -20.43
CA PRO A 135 11.09 15.90 -20.07
C PRO A 135 12.03 14.71 -19.87
N ILE A 136 11.53 13.49 -19.65
CA ILE A 136 12.35 12.27 -19.58
C ILE A 136 12.92 11.84 -20.94
N ARG A 137 12.27 12.26 -22.04
CA ARG A 137 12.63 11.92 -23.42
C ARG A 137 13.53 12.96 -24.07
N GLU A 138 13.54 14.19 -23.56
CA GLU A 138 14.42 15.26 -24.03
C GLU A 138 15.90 14.96 -23.71
N THR A 139 16.82 15.49 -24.52
CA THR A 139 18.27 15.43 -24.25
C THR A 139 18.86 16.84 -24.28
N PRO A 140 19.48 17.31 -23.18
CA PRO A 140 19.61 16.65 -21.87
C PRO A 140 18.25 16.38 -21.19
N ARG A 141 18.17 15.36 -20.32
CA ARG A 141 16.91 14.97 -19.65
C ARG A 141 16.50 16.00 -18.59
N PHE A 142 15.21 16.06 -18.31
CA PHE A 142 14.59 16.83 -17.22
C PHE A 142 14.86 18.34 -17.25
N GLN A 143 14.92 18.95 -18.44
CA GLN A 143 15.08 20.41 -18.57
C GLN A 143 13.87 21.20 -18.08
N SER A 144 12.70 20.57 -18.00
CA SER A 144 11.49 21.14 -17.44
C SER A 144 10.79 20.18 -16.46
N ARG A 145 9.97 20.73 -15.57
CA ARG A 145 9.17 19.97 -14.61
C ARG A 145 7.71 19.96 -15.07
N VAL A 146 7.13 18.77 -15.14
CA VAL A 146 5.72 18.57 -15.44
C VAL A 146 4.96 18.01 -14.23
N ASP A 147 3.68 18.36 -14.09
CA ASP A 147 2.83 17.82 -13.03
C ASP A 147 2.31 16.43 -13.43
N ARG A 148 2.89 15.38 -12.82
CA ARG A 148 2.54 13.98 -13.09
C ARG A 148 1.42 13.43 -12.20
N ARG A 149 0.83 14.24 -11.33
CA ARG A 149 -0.26 13.81 -10.44
C ARG A 149 -1.50 13.45 -11.26
N HIS A 150 -2.05 12.26 -11.02
CA HIS A 150 -3.33 11.85 -11.60
C HIS A 150 -4.51 12.55 -10.91
N ASN A 151 -5.70 12.51 -11.51
CA ASN A 151 -6.85 13.27 -11.04
C ASN A 151 -7.25 12.91 -9.59
N LEU A 152 -7.32 11.61 -9.27
CA LEU A 152 -7.65 11.16 -7.92
C LEU A 152 -6.67 11.71 -6.86
N TYR A 153 -5.37 11.78 -7.16
CA TYR A 153 -4.38 12.35 -6.24
C TYR A 153 -4.66 13.84 -6.00
N LYS A 154 -4.96 14.61 -7.06
CA LYS A 154 -5.26 16.03 -6.94
C LYS A 154 -6.50 16.28 -6.11
N GLN A 155 -7.57 15.52 -6.36
CA GLN A 155 -8.80 15.60 -5.57
C GLN A 155 -8.58 15.20 -4.11
N HIS A 156 -7.79 14.16 -3.86
CA HIS A 156 -7.40 13.77 -2.51
C HIS A 156 -6.65 14.90 -1.80
N GLN A 157 -5.64 15.49 -2.44
CA GLN A 157 -4.89 16.61 -1.87
C GLN A 157 -5.79 17.80 -1.51
N LEU A 158 -6.69 18.19 -2.43
CA LEU A 158 -7.67 19.25 -2.17
C LEU A 158 -8.59 18.92 -1.00
N ALA A 159 -9.06 17.67 -0.93
CA ALA A 159 -9.88 17.22 0.20
C ALA A 159 -9.10 17.32 1.51
N LEU A 160 -7.80 17.01 1.53
CA LEU A 160 -7.00 17.17 2.74
C LEU A 160 -6.92 18.64 3.19
N GLU A 161 -6.65 19.55 2.24
CA GLU A 161 -6.51 20.98 2.50
C GLU A 161 -7.82 21.62 3.03
N VAL A 162 -8.98 21.24 2.48
CA VAL A 162 -10.29 21.76 2.92
C VAL A 162 -10.70 21.21 4.28
N THR A 163 -10.45 19.93 4.50
CA THR A 163 -10.92 19.21 5.69
C THR A 163 -10.19 19.63 6.97
N ASP A 164 -8.94 20.08 6.85
CA ASP A 164 -8.16 20.59 7.98
C ASP A 164 -8.74 21.89 8.56
N CYS A 165 -9.69 22.54 7.86
CA CYS A 165 -10.38 23.75 8.32
C CYS A 165 -11.76 23.49 8.97
N ASN A 166 -12.33 22.27 8.89
CA ASN A 166 -13.68 21.98 9.40
C ASN A 166 -13.83 20.56 9.96
N GLN A 167 -13.83 20.44 11.30
CA GLN A 167 -13.91 19.15 12.00
C GLN A 167 -15.21 18.36 11.72
N LEU A 168 -16.34 19.04 11.49
CA LEU A 168 -17.60 18.34 11.23
C LEU A 168 -17.61 17.71 9.84
N GLU A 169 -17.11 18.43 8.84
CA GLU A 169 -16.96 17.92 7.47
C GLU A 169 -15.95 16.77 7.43
N GLN A 170 -14.88 16.87 8.21
CA GLN A 170 -13.91 15.79 8.40
C GLN A 170 -14.54 14.50 8.90
N GLN A 171 -15.32 14.59 9.98
CA GLN A 171 -15.98 13.42 10.57
C GLN A 171 -16.97 12.78 9.59
N LYS A 172 -17.79 13.60 8.91
CA LYS A 172 -18.73 13.11 7.90
C LYS A 172 -18.03 12.40 6.74
N LEU A 173 -16.93 12.97 6.24
CA LEU A 173 -16.16 12.37 5.15
C LEU A 173 -15.54 11.05 5.59
N GLN A 174 -14.94 11.00 6.79
CA GLN A 174 -14.36 9.77 7.34
C GLN A 174 -15.40 8.67 7.54
N GLU A 175 -16.59 9.02 8.04
CA GLU A 175 -17.69 8.07 8.22
C GLU A 175 -18.22 7.54 6.88
N ALA A 176 -18.38 8.42 5.88
CA ALA A 176 -18.77 8.02 4.53
C ALA A 176 -17.74 7.08 3.90
N MET A 177 -16.45 7.39 4.03
CA MET A 177 -15.36 6.55 3.54
C MET A 177 -15.33 5.18 4.22
N LYS A 178 -15.51 5.13 5.55
CA LYS A 178 -15.57 3.88 6.32
C LYS A 178 -16.74 3.02 5.88
N THR A 179 -17.93 3.61 5.78
CA THR A 179 -19.14 2.91 5.31
C THR A 179 -18.94 2.34 3.91
N PHE A 180 -18.41 3.14 2.99
CA PHE A 180 -18.13 2.69 1.62
C PHE A 180 -17.10 1.54 1.59
N GLN A 181 -16.03 1.62 2.38
CA GLN A 181 -15.03 0.56 2.46
C GLN A 181 -15.62 -0.75 3.00
N GLN A 182 -16.53 -0.68 3.98
CA GLN A 182 -17.22 -1.87 4.50
C GLN A 182 -18.09 -2.54 3.44
N GLN A 183 -18.86 -1.75 2.68
CA GLN A 183 -19.69 -2.26 1.57
C GLN A 183 -18.84 -2.95 0.48
N VAL A 184 -17.70 -2.34 0.14
CA VAL A 184 -16.73 -2.91 -0.79
C VAL A 184 -16.17 -4.23 -0.28
N LEU A 185 -15.76 -4.29 0.99
CA LEU A 185 -15.20 -5.49 1.60
C LEU A 185 -16.23 -6.63 1.66
N GLU A 186 -17.47 -6.32 1.98
CA GLU A 186 -18.57 -7.28 1.97
C GLU A 186 -18.80 -7.85 0.56
N SER A 187 -18.83 -6.99 -0.45
CA SER A 187 -18.95 -7.40 -1.86
C SER A 187 -17.81 -8.33 -2.30
N VAL A 188 -16.57 -8.01 -1.91
CA VAL A 188 -15.39 -8.85 -2.23
C VAL A 188 -15.39 -10.17 -1.47
N LYS A 189 -15.87 -10.20 -0.21
CA LYS A 189 -16.00 -11.46 0.56
C LYS A 189 -16.84 -12.47 -0.23
N TYR A 190 -18.02 -12.07 -0.72
CA TYR A 190 -18.85 -12.94 -1.55
C TYR A 190 -18.12 -13.48 -2.79
N MET A 191 -17.31 -12.65 -3.48
CA MET A 191 -16.53 -13.09 -4.65
C MET A 191 -15.38 -14.06 -4.32
N THR A 192 -14.89 -14.04 -3.07
CA THR A 192 -13.69 -14.79 -2.65
C THR A 192 -14.00 -15.97 -1.73
N THR A 193 -15.25 -16.16 -1.31
CA THR A 193 -15.70 -17.33 -0.53
C THR A 193 -16.68 -18.21 -1.28
N ASP A 194 -17.54 -17.63 -2.12
CA ASP A 194 -18.51 -18.37 -2.93
C ASP A 194 -18.04 -18.38 -4.39
N PHE A 195 -18.05 -19.55 -5.04
CA PHE A 195 -17.83 -19.61 -6.49
C PHE A 195 -19.05 -19.00 -7.19
N VAL A 196 -19.02 -17.68 -7.38
CA VAL A 196 -19.93 -16.98 -8.26
C VAL A 196 -19.17 -16.75 -9.57
N PRO A 197 -19.61 -17.31 -10.71
CA PRO A 197 -19.05 -16.95 -11.99
C PRO A 197 -19.37 -15.46 -12.27
N VAL A 198 -18.47 -14.57 -11.87
CA VAL A 198 -18.60 -13.13 -12.13
C VAL A 198 -18.28 -12.90 -13.60
N LYS A 199 -19.22 -12.29 -14.33
CA LYS A 199 -18.98 -11.95 -15.73
C LYS A 199 -17.86 -10.89 -15.78
N PRO A 200 -16.92 -10.94 -16.74
CA PRO A 200 -15.85 -9.94 -16.85
C PRO A 200 -16.34 -8.48 -16.91
N GLN A 201 -17.58 -8.28 -17.36
CA GLN A 201 -18.27 -6.99 -17.45
C GLN A 201 -18.66 -6.40 -16.08
N GLU A 202 -18.75 -7.23 -15.04
CA GLU A 202 -19.14 -6.83 -13.67
C GLU A 202 -17.91 -6.53 -12.77
N LEU A 203 -16.70 -6.82 -13.25
CA LEU A 203 -15.41 -6.52 -12.61
C LEU A 203 -14.74 -5.24 -13.17
N ALA A 204 -15.41 -4.60 -14.13
CA ALA A 204 -14.96 -3.49 -14.95
C ALA A 204 -15.35 -2.11 -14.40
#